data_AF-A0A963LRH5-F1
#
_entry.id   AF-A0A963LRH5-F1
#
_cell.length_a   1.000
_cell.length_b   1.000
_cell.length_c   1.000
_cell.angle_alpha   90.00
_cell.angle_beta   90.00
_cell.angle_gamma   90.00
#
_symmetry.space_group_name_H-M   'P 1'
#
loop_
_entity.id
_entity.type
_entity.pdbx_description
1 polymer ?
#
loop_
_entity_poly.entity_id
_entity_poly.type
_entity_poly.pdbx_seq_one_letter_code
_entity_poly.pdbx_strand_id
1 'polypeptide(L)'
;MRAAAMILAALLAGCQTAPRETVRYIPTACVSSVPARPDMPTERLSSADALDKIMQAALAEIDVREAYELDMRAALVGCVK
;
A
#
# COMPACT_ATOMS: atom_id res chain seq x y z
N MET A 1 -1.80 -58.85 3.92
CA MET A 1 -2.60 -57.67 3.50
C MET A 1 -3.10 -56.83 4.67
N ARG A 2 -3.80 -57.39 5.67
CA ARG A 2 -4.32 -56.63 6.82
C ARG A 2 -3.25 -55.92 7.68
N ALA A 3 -2.12 -56.57 7.93
CA ALA A 3 -1.03 -55.98 8.73
C ALA A 3 -0.39 -54.75 8.05
N ALA A 4 -0.18 -54.81 6.73
CA ALA A 4 0.35 -53.68 5.96
C ALA A 4 -0.60 -52.47 5.96
N ALA A 5 -1.91 -52.72 5.89
CA ALA A 5 -2.92 -51.67 5.99
C ALA A 5 -2.92 -51.01 7.38
N MET A 6 -2.71 -51.77 8.46
CA MET A 6 -2.66 -51.24 9.83
C MET A 6 -1.39 -50.40 10.08
N ILE A 7 -0.24 -50.82 9.55
CA ILE A 7 1.02 -50.06 9.65
C ILE A 7 0.89 -48.74 8.90
N LEU A 8 0.32 -48.76 7.69
CA LEU A 8 0.09 -47.56 6.92
C LEU A 8 -0.86 -46.60 7.65
N ALA A 9 -1.96 -47.10 8.23
CA ALA A 9 -2.89 -46.28 9.00
C ALA A 9 -2.22 -45.61 10.22
N ALA A 10 -1.32 -46.32 10.91
CA ALA A 10 -0.59 -45.78 12.05
C ALA A 10 0.38 -44.64 11.65
N LEU A 11 1.02 -44.75 10.48
CA LEU A 11 1.93 -43.73 9.96
C LEU A 11 1.19 -42.43 9.56
N LEU A 12 -0.04 -42.53 9.07
CA LEU A 12 -0.83 -41.35 8.65
C LEU A 12 -1.59 -40.66 9.80
N ALA A 13 -1.74 -41.30 10.95
CA ALA A 13 -2.47 -40.74 12.09
C ALA A 13 -1.84 -39.45 12.66
N GLY A 14 -0.53 -39.24 12.45
CA GLY A 14 0.18 -38.04 12.91
C GLY A 14 -0.18 -36.75 12.17
N CYS A 15 -0.61 -36.82 10.90
CA CYS A 15 -0.85 -35.64 10.05
C CYS A 15 -2.00 -34.73 10.52
N GLN A 16 -2.93 -35.23 11.34
CA GLN A 16 -4.08 -34.46 11.83
C GLN A 16 -3.91 -33.94 13.26
N THR A 17 -2.81 -34.30 13.94
CA THR A 17 -2.57 -33.96 15.36
C THR A 17 -1.78 -32.68 15.57
N ALA A 18 -1.32 -32.03 14.49
CA ALA A 18 -0.67 -30.73 14.60
C ALA A 18 -1.66 -29.70 15.17
N PRO A 19 -1.35 -29.04 16.30
CA PRO A 19 -2.18 -27.97 16.82
C PRO A 19 -2.31 -26.87 15.75
N ARG A 20 -3.54 -26.58 15.33
CA ARG A 20 -3.82 -25.46 14.44
C ARG A 20 -3.76 -24.18 15.27
N GLU A 21 -2.67 -23.44 15.16
CA GLU A 21 -2.67 -22.05 15.60
C GLU A 21 -3.63 -21.26 14.72
N THR A 22 -4.73 -20.82 15.29
CA THR A 22 -5.62 -19.85 14.66
C THR A 22 -5.00 -18.46 14.81
N VAL A 23 -4.15 -18.08 13.86
CA VAL A 23 -3.64 -16.71 13.80
C VAL A 23 -4.81 -15.78 13.49
N ARG A 24 -5.26 -15.03 14.49
CA ARG A 24 -6.26 -13.96 14.32
C ARG A 24 -5.53 -12.70 13.88
N TYR A 25 -5.58 -12.39 12.59
CA TYR A 25 -5.11 -11.11 12.07
C TYR A 25 -6.08 -10.00 12.48
N ILE A 26 -5.59 -9.03 13.24
CA ILE A 26 -6.34 -7.81 13.59
C ILE A 26 -5.71 -6.67 12.80
N PRO A 27 -6.33 -6.18 11.71
CA PRO A 27 -5.82 -5.02 11.01
C PRO A 27 -5.86 -3.80 11.93
N THR A 28 -4.72 -3.16 12.12
CA THR A 28 -4.63 -1.87 12.81
C THR A 28 -5.01 -0.76 11.83
N ALA A 29 -5.79 0.20 12.29
CA ALA A 29 -6.09 1.39 11.49
C ALA A 29 -4.81 2.22 11.33
N CYS A 30 -4.53 2.69 10.11
CA CYS A 30 -3.44 3.64 9.93
C CYS A 30 -3.80 4.98 10.59
N VAL A 31 -2.91 5.47 11.45
CA VAL A 31 -3.05 6.76 12.13
C VAL A 31 -2.46 7.92 11.34
N SER A 32 -1.83 7.65 10.20
CA SER A 32 -1.25 8.66 9.32
C SER A 32 -2.33 9.51 8.67
N SER A 33 -2.14 10.83 8.65
CA SER A 33 -3.02 11.76 7.94
C SER A 33 -2.60 11.90 6.49
N VAL A 34 -3.57 12.13 5.61
CA VAL A 34 -3.31 12.54 4.22
C VAL A 34 -2.66 13.94 4.23
N PRO A 35 -1.46 14.12 3.66
CA PRO A 35 -0.84 15.43 3.51
C PRO A 35 -1.76 16.43 2.79
N ALA A 36 -1.72 17.69 3.21
CA ALA A 36 -2.47 18.74 2.55
C ALA A 36 -1.98 18.95 1.12
N ARG A 37 -2.91 19.07 0.17
CA ARG A 37 -2.56 19.36 -1.23
C ARG A 37 -1.92 20.75 -1.32
N PRO A 38 -0.71 20.89 -1.88
CA PRO A 38 -0.09 22.19 -2.08
C PRO A 38 -0.84 22.99 -3.16
N ASP A 39 -0.61 24.30 -3.19
CA ASP A 39 -1.10 25.17 -4.24
C ASP A 39 -0.44 24.80 -5.58
N MET A 40 -1.21 24.19 -6.48
CA MET A 40 -0.70 23.70 -7.76
C MET A 40 -0.68 24.84 -8.78
N PRO A 41 0.49 25.18 -9.36
CA PRO A 41 0.61 26.30 -10.28
C PRO A 41 -0.39 26.30 -11.44
N THR A 42 -0.74 25.12 -11.98
CA THR A 42 -1.67 25.01 -13.11
C THR A 42 -3.14 25.20 -12.72
N GLU A 43 -3.51 25.03 -11.44
CA GLU A 43 -4.89 25.20 -10.98
C GLU A 43 -5.36 26.67 -11.06
N ARG A 44 -4.42 27.61 -11.17
CA ARG A 44 -4.70 29.05 -11.31
C ARG A 44 -4.73 29.52 -12.77
N LEU A 45 -4.45 28.64 -13.73
CA LEU A 45 -4.41 29.00 -15.14
C LEU A 45 -5.82 29.12 -15.72
N SER A 46 -5.94 30.02 -16.69
CA SER A 46 -7.09 30.14 -17.58
C SER A 46 -6.72 29.63 -18.97
N SER A 47 -7.70 29.15 -19.74
CA SER A 47 -7.51 28.80 -21.15
C SER A 47 -7.16 30.01 -22.04
N ALA A 48 -7.35 31.24 -21.53
CA ALA A 48 -6.96 32.47 -22.18
C ALA A 48 -5.51 32.92 -21.87
N ASP A 49 -4.81 32.22 -20.97
CA ASP A 49 -3.43 32.55 -20.64
C ASP A 49 -2.48 32.28 -21.82
N ALA A 50 -1.43 33.09 -21.89
CA ALA A 50 -0.39 32.93 -22.91
C ALA A 50 0.34 31.59 -22.75
N LEU A 51 0.76 31.00 -23.88
CA LEU A 51 1.36 29.67 -23.90
C LEU A 51 2.62 29.57 -23.01
N ASP A 52 3.45 30.60 -23.02
CA ASP A 52 4.65 30.70 -22.18
C ASP A 52 4.31 30.64 -20.68
N LYS A 53 3.26 31.35 -20.24
CA LYS A 53 2.76 31.30 -18.86
C LYS A 53 2.25 29.90 -18.50
N ILE A 54 1.53 29.25 -19.42
CA ILE A 54 1.06 27.87 -19.23
C ILE A 54 2.24 26.92 -19.09
N MET A 55 3.24 27.03 -19.98
CA MET A 55 4.44 26.18 -19.93
C MET A 55 5.24 26.40 -18.65
N GLN A 56 5.41 27.64 -18.21
CA GLN A 56 6.12 27.96 -16.98
C GLN A 56 5.42 27.34 -15.76
N ALA A 57 4.10 27.46 -15.66
CA ALA A 57 3.32 26.87 -14.58
C ALA A 57 3.34 25.33 -14.63
N ALA A 58 3.25 24.72 -15.82
CA ALA A 58 3.34 23.28 -15.99
C ALA A 58 4.70 22.72 -15.54
N LEU A 59 5.80 23.40 -15.91
CA LEU A 59 7.14 23.01 -15.48
C LEU A 59 7.31 23.15 -13.96
N ALA A 60 6.87 24.27 -13.37
CA ALA A 60 6.94 24.48 -11.93
C ALA A 60 6.09 23.47 -11.14
N GLU A 61 4.97 23.01 -11.70
CA GLU A 61 4.11 22.03 -11.03
C GLU A 61 4.73 20.63 -10.98
N ILE A 62 5.63 20.27 -11.89
CA ILE A 62 6.31 18.96 -11.86
C ILE A 62 7.02 18.80 -10.51
N ASP A 63 7.85 19.78 -10.13
CA ASP A 63 8.61 19.75 -8.87
C ASP A 63 7.69 19.67 -7.65
N VAL A 64 6.58 20.44 -7.66
CA VAL A 64 5.59 20.45 -6.57
C VAL A 64 4.90 19.10 -6.44
N ARG A 65 4.53 18.47 -7.56
CA ARG A 65 3.88 17.16 -7.55
C ARG A 65 4.83 16.05 -7.11
N GLU A 66 6.09 16.10 -7.52
CA GLU A 66 7.11 15.13 -7.10
C GLU A 66 7.35 15.20 -5.59
N ALA A 67 7.45 16.41 -5.03
CA ALA A 67 7.55 16.61 -3.59
C ALA A 67 6.31 16.07 -2.86
N TYR A 68 5.11 16.38 -3.35
CA TYR A 68 3.86 15.89 -2.76
C TYR A 68 3.73 14.36 -2.84
N GLU A 69 4.23 13.74 -3.91
CA GLU A 69 4.26 12.28 -4.03
C GLU A 69 5.18 11.64 -2.97
N LEU A 70 6.33 12.26 -2.68
CA LEU A 70 7.21 11.80 -1.61
C LEU A 70 6.54 11.89 -0.24
N ASP A 71 5.85 13.00 0.07
CA ASP A 71 5.08 13.15 1.30
C ASP A 71 3.98 12.09 1.43
N MET A 72 3.26 11.84 0.34
CA MET A 72 2.25 10.78 0.27
C MET A 72 2.84 9.39 0.51
N ARG A 73 3.97 9.08 -0.12
CA ARG A 73 4.67 7.81 0.09
C ARG A 73 5.15 7.67 1.53
N ALA A 74 5.67 8.74 2.13
CA ALA A 74 6.08 8.74 3.53
C ALA A 74 4.90 8.46 4.47
N ALA A 75 3.74 9.09 4.21
CA ALA A 75 2.50 8.85 4.96
C ALA A 75 2.05 7.39 4.86
N LEU A 76 2.12 6.78 3.65
CA LEU A 76 1.78 5.37 3.42
C LEU A 76 2.76 4.40 4.06
N VAL A 77 4.06 4.67 4.00
CA VAL A 77 5.08 3.86 4.69
C VAL A 77 4.85 3.85 6.20
N GLY A 78 4.33 4.94 6.76
CA GLY A 78 3.87 4.98 8.15
C GLY A 78 2.74 4.00 8.48
N CYS A 79 1.95 3.58 7.48
CA CYS A 79 0.83 2.64 7.64
C CYS A 79 1.20 1.15 7.49
N VAL A 80 2.37 0.85 6.90
CA VAL A 80 2.78 -0.53 6.59
C VAL A 80 3.62 -1.17 7.72
N LYS A 81 4.08 -0.35 8.68
CA LYS A 81 4.78 -0.81 9.88
C LYS A 81 3.80 -1.27 10.95
#